data_AF-A0A3A8K1H4-F1
#
_entry.id   AF-A0A3A8K1H4-F1
#
_cell.length_a   1.000
_cell.length_b   1.000
_cell.length_c   1.000
_cell.angle_alpha   90.00
_cell.angle_beta   90.00
_cell.angle_gamma   90.00
#
_symmetry.space_group_name_H-M   'P 1'
#
loop_
_entity.id
_entity.type
_entity.pdbx_description
1 polymer ?
#
loop_
_entity_poly.entity_id
_entity_poly.type
_entity_poly.pdbx_seq_one_letter_code
_entity_poly.pdbx_strand_id
1 'polypeptide(L)' 'MAVGLLAGCGGVEAPEDLSQEEANRIIEMAVPSPCTDACDAKYYQCYYGGGDPYYCTSYRAFCISQCK' A
#
# COMPACT_ATOMS: atom_id res chain seq x y z
N MET A 1 29.63 30.43 -21.79
CA MET A 1 28.88 29.34 -22.45
C MET A 1 29.62 28.04 -22.21
N ALA A 2 29.01 27.08 -21.49
CA ALA A 2 29.30 25.64 -21.53
C ALA A 2 28.42 24.93 -20.49
N VAL A 3 27.28 24.42 -20.98
CA VAL A 3 26.50 23.24 -20.58
C VAL A 3 26.68 22.74 -19.13
N GLY A 4 25.79 23.21 -18.23
CA GLY A 4 25.49 22.51 -16.99
C GLY A 4 24.64 21.27 -17.30
N LEU A 5 25.22 20.09 -17.10
CA LEU A 5 24.53 18.81 -17.26
C LEU A 5 23.42 18.68 -16.20
N LEU A 6 22.17 18.76 -16.65
CA LEU A 6 21.02 18.17 -15.99
C LEU A 6 21.11 16.65 -16.19
N ALA A 7 21.74 15.95 -15.23
CA ALA A 7 21.68 14.50 -15.16
C ALA A 7 21.96 14.04 -13.73
N GLY A 8 20.89 13.64 -13.05
CA GLY A 8 20.98 12.97 -11.76
C GLY A 8 19.72 13.18 -10.96
N CYS A 9 18.65 12.44 -11.27
CA CYS A 9 17.65 12.06 -10.26
C CYS A 9 18.38 11.15 -9.25
N GLY A 10 19.24 11.77 -8.45
CA GLY A 10 19.97 11.16 -7.37
C GLY A 10 19.05 11.10 -6.16
N GLY A 11 19.00 9.92 -5.57
CA GLY A 11 18.19 9.64 -4.40
C GLY A 11 17.21 8.52 -4.70
N VAL A 12 17.70 7.28 -4.73
CA VAL A 12 16.90 6.26 -4.07
C VAL A 12 16.92 6.71 -2.61
N GLU A 13 15.86 7.38 -2.18
CA GLU A 13 15.66 7.65 -0.77
C GLU A 13 15.61 6.25 -0.15
N ALA A 14 16.63 5.93 0.65
CA ALA A 14 16.62 4.75 1.49
C ALA A 14 15.25 4.70 2.19
N PRO A 15 14.62 3.52 2.36
CA PRO A 15 13.34 3.45 3.05
C PRO A 15 13.51 4.19 4.37
N GLU A 16 12.82 5.33 4.49
CA GLU A 16 12.84 6.14 5.68
C GLU A 16 12.42 5.18 6.80
N ASP A 17 13.31 4.99 7.78
CA ASP A 17 13.04 4.12 8.92
C ASP A 17 11.85 4.74 9.66
N LEU A 18 10.64 4.29 9.30
CA LEU A 18 9.39 4.74 9.88
C LEU A 18 9.56 4.67 11.39
N SER A 19 9.55 5.84 12.05
CA SER A 19 9.67 5.87 13.50
C SER A 19 8.57 4.98 14.10
N GLN A 20 8.87 4.29 15.20
CA GLN A 20 7.89 3.40 15.85
C GLN A 20 6.54 4.08 16.10
N GLU A 21 6.52 5.40 16.33
CA GLU A 21 5.30 6.20 16.48
C GLU A 21 4.52 6.37 15.17
N GLU A 22 5.20 6.52 14.04
CA GLU A 22 4.58 6.57 12.71
C GLU A 22 4.05 5.19 12.28
N ALA A 23 4.82 4.14 12.55
CA ALA A 23 4.37 2.76 12.37
C ALA A 23 3.16 2.44 13.25
N ASN A 24 3.16 2.84 14.53
CA ASN A 24 2.02 2.62 15.42
C ASN A 24 0.78 3.39 14.96
N ARG A 25 0.94 4.64 14.49
CA ARG A 25 -0.17 5.37 13.88
C ARG A 25 -0.72 4.61 12.68
N ILE A 26 0.13 4.10 11.79
CA ILE A 26 -0.31 3.31 10.62
C ILE A 26 -1.06 2.04 11.08
N ILE A 27 -0.59 1.38 12.13
CA ILE A 27 -1.24 0.20 12.71
C ILE A 27 -2.60 0.57 13.35
N GLU A 28 -2.69 1.71 14.05
CA GLU A 28 -3.93 2.21 14.63
C GLU A 28 -4.95 2.66 13.56
N MET A 29 -4.49 3.18 12.41
CA MET A 29 -5.33 3.39 11.22
C MET A 29 -5.81 2.05 10.61
N ALA A 30 -4.96 1.02 10.70
CA ALA A 30 -5.15 -0.27 10.05
C ALA A 30 -5.78 -1.32 10.97
N VAL A 31 -6.31 -0.93 12.14
CA VAL A 31 -6.96 -1.87 13.06
C VAL A 31 -8.01 -2.66 12.27
N PRO A 32 -7.89 -4.00 12.21
CA PRO A 32 -8.81 -4.83 11.47
C PRO A 32 -10.22 -4.60 12.01
N SER A 33 -11.06 -4.00 11.18
CA SER A 33 -12.50 -3.92 11.36
C SER A 33 -13.09 -5.16 10.70
N PRO A 34 -14.22 -5.71 11.20
CA PRO A 34 -14.92 -6.80 10.52
C PRO A 34 -15.20 -6.51 9.03
N CYS A 35 -15.29 -5.23 8.65
CA CYS A 35 -15.37 -4.84 7.25
C CYS A 35 -14.05 -5.02 6.49
N THR A 36 -12.92 -4.55 7.03
CA THR A 36 -11.61 -4.70 6.37
C THR A 36 -11.18 -6.17 6.34
N ASP A 37 -11.47 -6.96 7.37
CA ASP A 37 -11.26 -8.42 7.38
C ASP A 37 -12.03 -9.14 6.25
N ALA A 38 -13.29 -8.74 6.01
CA ALA A 38 -14.07 -9.31 4.91
C ALA A 38 -13.48 -8.96 3.54
N CYS A 39 -12.96 -7.74 3.39
CA CYS A 39 -12.25 -7.31 2.19
C CYS A 39 -10.94 -8.09 1.99
N ASP A 40 -10.19 -8.33 3.06
CA ASP A 40 -8.98 -9.14 3.06
C ASP A 40 -9.27 -10.60 2.70
N ALA A 41 -10.32 -11.19 3.26
CA ALA A 41 -10.73 -12.56 2.91
C ALA A 41 -11.03 -12.69 1.41
N LYS A 42 -11.70 -11.69 0.81
CA LYS A 42 -11.97 -11.67 -0.64
C LYS A 42 -10.71 -11.45 -1.48
N TYR A 43 -9.79 -10.60 -1.01
CA TYR A 43 -8.48 -10.45 -1.62
C TYR A 43 -7.72 -11.79 -1.67
N TYR A 44 -7.63 -12.50 -0.55
CA TYR A 44 -6.92 -13.78 -0.50
C TYR A 44 -7.60 -14.83 -1.39
N GLN A 45 -8.93 -14.87 -1.43
CA GLN A 45 -9.66 -15.73 -2.38
C GLN A 45 -9.30 -15.41 -3.84
N CYS A 46 -9.20 -14.13 -4.20
CA CYS A 46 -8.82 -13.71 -5.55
C CYS A 46 -7.36 -14.06 -5.87
N TYR A 47 -6.43 -13.69 -4.99
CA TYR A 47 -5.00 -13.85 -5.21
C TYR A 47 -4.59 -15.32 -5.28
N TYR A 48 -5.05 -16.15 -4.33
CA TYR A 48 -4.74 -17.57 -4.31
C TYR A 48 -5.62 -18.40 -5.27
N GLY A 49 -6.73 -17.83 -5.76
CA GLY A 49 -7.56 -18.44 -6.80
C GLY A 49 -6.97 -18.30 -8.21
N GLY A 50 -5.81 -17.67 -8.37
CA GLY A 50 -5.18 -17.41 -9.67
C GLY A 50 -5.71 -16.15 -10.38
N GLY A 51 -6.35 -15.25 -9.63
CA GLY A 51 -6.75 -13.94 -10.13
C GLY A 51 -5.55 -13.03 -10.41
N ASP A 52 -5.76 -12.02 -11.25
CA ASP A 52 -4.74 -11.03 -11.54
C ASP A 52 -4.37 -10.24 -10.26
N PRO A 53 -3.08 -10.17 -9.88
CA PRO A 53 -2.66 -9.49 -8.64
C PRO A 53 -3.07 -8.03 -8.56
N TYR A 54 -3.03 -7.31 -9.68
CA TYR A 54 -3.39 -5.90 -9.74
C TYR A 54 -4.90 -5.72 -9.54
N TYR A 55 -5.70 -6.57 -10.18
CA TYR A 55 -7.14 -6.61 -9.98
C TYR A 55 -7.53 -6.96 -8.53
N CYS A 56 -6.92 -7.99 -7.95
CA CYS A 56 -7.22 -8.39 -6.58
C CYS A 56 -6.91 -7.27 -5.58
N THR A 57 -5.77 -6.59 -5.76
CA THR A 57 -5.33 -5.49 -4.89
C THR A 57 -6.22 -4.25 -5.04
N SER A 58 -6.58 -3.89 -6.28
CA SER A 58 -7.48 -2.75 -6.53
C SER A 58 -8.89 -3.00 -5.98
N TYR A 59 -9.41 -4.23 -6.11
CA TYR A 59 -10.66 -4.64 -5.49
C TYR A 59 -10.62 -4.52 -3.96
N ARG A 60 -9.53 -4.98 -3.32
CA ARG A 60 -9.33 -4.87 -1.87
C ARG A 60 -9.38 -3.41 -1.42
N ALA A 61 -8.63 -2.53 -2.08
CA ALA A 61 -8.59 -1.10 -1.77
C ALA A 61 -9.97 -0.44 -1.91
N PHE A 62 -10.69 -0.76 -2.99
CA PHE A 62 -12.06 -0.27 -3.19
C PHE A 62 -13.03 -0.78 -2.11
N CYS A 63 -12.93 -2.06 -1.74
CA CYS A 63 -13.73 -2.65 -0.68
C CYS A 63 -13.49 -1.93 0.66
N ILE A 64 -12.23 -1.71 1.02
CA ILE A 64 -11.83 -1.00 2.26
C ILE A 64 -12.34 0.45 2.24
N SER A 65 -12.31 1.14 1.10
CA SER A 65 -12.84 2.52 0.99
C SER A 65 -14.35 2.65 1.26
N GLN A 66 -15.09 1.54 1.24
CA GLN A 66 -16.52 1.50 1.56
C GLN A 66 -16.81 1.09 3.01
N CYS A 67 -15.78 0.72 3.78
CA CYS A 67 -15.91 0.49 5.21
C CYS A 67 -16.12 1.84 5.92
N LYS A 68 -17.29 2.01 6.54
CA LYS A 68 -17.69 3.21 7.30
C LYS A 68 -17.69 2.94 8.79
#